data_AF-A0A2E5L9Q3-F1
#
_entry.id   AF-A0A2E5L9Q3-F1
#
_cell.length_a   1.000
_cell.length_b   1.000
_cell.length_c   1.000
_cell.angle_alpha   90.00
_cell.angle_beta   90.00
_cell.angle_gamma   90.00
#
_symmetry.space_group_name_H-M   'P 1'
#
loop_
_entity.id
_entity.type
_entity.pdbx_description
1 polymer ?
#
loop_
_entity_poly.entity_id
_entity_poly.type
_entity_poly.pdbx_seq_one_letter_code
_entity_poly.pdbx_strand_id
1 'polypeptide(L)'
;MLNKTQYNGSNKSAVNSLSAVNKWFAGFGRALTSVDSSQLKDCFSQDAHWRDLLAFTWGITPFRGNNQIGGKLVQLQKKVQAHSF
;
A
#
# COMPACT_ATOMS: atom_id res chain seq x y z
N MET A 1 35.72 -5.36 -23.87
CA MET A 1 34.50 -4.62 -24.27
C MET A 1 33.30 -5.49 -23.90
N LEU A 2 32.56 -5.13 -22.85
CA LEU A 2 31.44 -5.94 -22.33
C LEU A 2 30.17 -5.71 -23.16
N ASN A 3 29.53 -6.81 -23.55
CA ASN A 3 28.49 -6.86 -24.58
C ASN A 3 27.12 -6.39 -24.05
N LYS A 4 26.49 -5.41 -24.72
CA LYS A 4 25.25 -4.73 -24.28
C LYS A 4 23.96 -5.58 -24.42
N THR A 5 24.05 -6.81 -24.88
CA THR A 5 22.87 -7.62 -25.26
C THR A 5 22.18 -8.33 -24.08
N GLN A 6 22.77 -8.33 -22.88
CA GLN A 6 22.20 -8.98 -21.68
C GLN A 6 21.26 -8.06 -20.86
N TYR A 7 21.04 -6.80 -21.27
CA TYR A 7 20.31 -5.78 -20.48
C TYR A 7 18.81 -5.63 -20.81
N ASN A 8 18.27 -6.37 -21.78
CA ASN A 8 16.92 -6.13 -22.29
C ASN A 8 15.81 -6.92 -21.56
N GLY A 9 16.13 -8.10 -21.01
CA GLY A 9 15.17 -8.94 -20.27
C GLY A 9 14.89 -8.44 -18.85
N SER A 10 15.93 -8.01 -18.14
CA SER A 10 15.86 -7.51 -16.76
C SER A 10 15.14 -6.16 -16.64
N ASN A 11 15.19 -5.33 -17.68
CA ASN A 11 14.61 -4.00 -17.66
C ASN A 11 13.09 -4.04 -17.91
N LYS A 12 12.61 -4.98 -18.74
CA LYS A 12 11.19 -5.12 -19.06
C LYS A 12 10.36 -5.63 -17.87
N SER A 13 10.91 -6.56 -17.09
CA SER A 13 10.29 -7.03 -15.85
C SER A 13 10.29 -5.94 -14.77
N ALA A 14 11.38 -5.19 -14.61
CA ALA A 14 11.46 -4.07 -13.69
C ALA A 14 10.46 -2.96 -14.03
N VAL A 15 10.32 -2.59 -15.31
CA VAL A 15 9.34 -1.60 -15.80
C VAL A 15 7.90 -2.08 -15.56
N ASN A 16 7.62 -3.37 -15.75
CA ASN A 16 6.30 -3.94 -15.45
C ASN A 16 5.99 -3.89 -13.94
N SER A 17 6.96 -4.23 -13.09
CA SER A 17 6.83 -4.13 -11.64
C SER A 17 6.61 -2.69 -11.18
N LEU A 18 7.33 -1.71 -11.74
CA LEU A 18 7.12 -0.29 -11.44
C LEU A 18 5.72 0.17 -11.84
N SER A 19 5.23 -0.25 -13.02
CA SER A 19 3.87 0.06 -13.45
C SER A 19 2.82 -0.55 -12.50
N ALA A 20 3.03 -1.79 -12.07
CA ALA A 20 2.14 -2.46 -11.11
C ALA A 20 2.13 -1.74 -9.75
N VAL A 21 3.29 -1.35 -9.25
CA VAL A 21 3.42 -0.57 -8.00
C VAL A 21 2.70 0.77 -8.10
N ASN A 22 2.90 1.52 -9.19
CA ASN A 22 2.25 2.82 -9.38
C ASN A 22 0.71 2.69 -9.48
N LYS A 23 0.23 1.64 -10.16
CA LYS A 23 -1.22 1.34 -10.22
C LYS A 23 -1.78 1.00 -8.85
N TRP A 24 -1.10 0.16 -8.09
CA TRP A 24 -1.49 -0.19 -6.72
C TRP A 24 -1.50 1.06 -5.82
N PHE A 25 -0.45 1.88 -5.88
CA PHE A 25 -0.33 3.09 -5.06
C PHE A 25 -1.44 4.10 -5.35
N ALA A 26 -1.72 4.35 -6.64
CA ALA A 26 -2.82 5.22 -7.05
C ALA A 26 -4.19 4.65 -6.62
N GLY A 27 -4.38 3.33 -6.69
CA GLY A 27 -5.59 2.66 -6.21
C GLY A 27 -5.78 2.80 -4.70
N PHE A 28 -4.72 2.57 -3.94
CA PHE A 28 -4.69 2.73 -2.49
C PHE A 28 -5.02 4.17 -2.06
N GLY A 29 -4.43 5.18 -2.70
CA GLY A 29 -4.72 6.59 -2.42
C GLY A 29 -6.18 6.97 -2.67
N ARG A 30 -6.79 6.44 -3.75
CA ARG A 30 -8.23 6.63 -4.00
C ARG A 30 -9.09 5.96 -2.94
N ALA A 31 -8.77 4.73 -2.56
CA ALA A 31 -9.51 3.97 -1.54
C ALA A 31 -9.45 4.64 -0.15
N LEU A 32 -8.30 5.24 0.20
CA LEU A 32 -8.16 6.05 1.42
C LEU A 32 -9.03 7.30 1.37
N THR A 33 -8.99 8.03 0.26
CA THR A 33 -9.77 9.28 0.08
C THR A 33 -11.27 9.04 0.09
N SER A 34 -11.74 7.92 -0.48
CA SER A 34 -13.16 7.56 -0.49
C SER A 34 -13.67 6.97 0.83
N VAL A 35 -12.78 6.66 1.78
CA VAL A 35 -13.13 6.02 3.07
C VAL A 35 -13.86 4.68 2.86
N ASP A 36 -13.54 3.97 1.76
CA ASP A 36 -14.20 2.72 1.37
C ASP A 36 -13.44 1.50 1.92
N SER A 37 -14.01 0.87 2.95
CA SER A 37 -13.42 -0.30 3.57
C SER A 37 -13.26 -1.50 2.62
N SER A 38 -14.12 -1.65 1.61
CA SER A 38 -14.02 -2.75 0.64
C SER A 38 -12.83 -2.55 -0.28
N GLN A 39 -12.72 -1.36 -0.87
CA GLN A 39 -11.59 -1.02 -1.74
C GLN A 39 -10.25 -1.06 -0.98
N LEU A 40 -10.24 -0.65 0.29
CA LEU A 40 -9.05 -0.76 1.13
C LEU A 40 -8.67 -2.21 1.42
N LYS A 41 -9.62 -3.11 1.67
CA LYS A 41 -9.33 -4.54 1.86
C LYS A 41 -8.68 -5.15 0.63
N ASP A 42 -9.16 -4.80 -0.56
CA ASP A 42 -8.63 -5.35 -1.83
C ASP A 42 -7.19 -4.90 -2.11
N CYS A 43 -6.71 -3.85 -1.44
CA CYS A 43 -5.32 -3.42 -1.53
C CYS A 43 -4.34 -4.33 -0.77
N PHE A 44 -4.83 -5.24 0.08
CA PHE A 44 -4.02 -6.10 0.95
C PHE A 44 -4.29 -7.59 0.71
N SER A 45 -3.25 -8.40 0.86
CA SER A 45 -3.40 -9.86 0.94
C SER A 45 -4.21 -10.27 2.18
N GLN A 46 -4.84 -11.45 2.14
CA GLN A 46 -5.61 -12.00 3.25
C GLN A 46 -4.75 -12.23 4.52
N ASP A 47 -3.46 -12.48 4.34
CA ASP A 47 -2.47 -12.71 5.40
C ASP A 47 -1.60 -11.47 5.69
N ALA A 48 -1.97 -10.30 5.16
CA ALA A 48 -1.21 -9.08 5.35
C ALA A 48 -1.10 -8.65 6.82
N HIS A 49 -0.03 -7.95 7.14
CA HIS A 49 0.23 -7.40 8.47
C HIS A 49 0.49 -5.89 8.35
N TRP A 50 -0.29 -5.08 9.07
CA TRP A 50 -0.09 -3.64 9.15
C TRP A 50 0.31 -3.24 10.57
N ARG A 51 1.20 -2.27 10.69
CA ARG A 51 1.57 -1.67 11.96
C ARG A 51 1.40 -0.18 11.85
N ASP A 52 0.55 0.38 12.71
CA ASP A 52 0.54 1.82 12.94
C ASP A 52 1.72 2.15 13.86
N LEU A 53 2.67 2.93 13.33
CA LEU A 53 3.86 3.37 14.05
C LEU A 53 3.75 4.87 14.29
N LEU A 54 3.08 5.25 15.37
CA LEU A 54 3.13 6.61 15.89
C LEU A 54 4.40 6.76 16.74
N ALA A 55 5.46 7.29 16.13
CA ALA A 55 6.79 7.46 16.71
C ALA A 55 6.81 8.18 18.07
N PHE A 56 5.76 8.93 18.42
CA PHE A 56 5.67 9.71 19.65
C PHE A 56 5.00 9.02 20.83
N THR A 57 4.36 7.86 20.64
CA THR A 57 3.58 7.21 21.71
C THR A 57 4.13 5.86 22.16
N TRP A 58 5.17 5.34 21.48
CA TRP A 58 5.74 4.00 21.70
C TRP A 58 4.70 2.84 21.66
N GLY A 59 3.47 3.13 21.21
CA GLY A 59 2.41 2.15 21.06
C GLY A 59 2.47 1.49 19.69
N ILE A 60 2.70 0.18 19.65
CA ILE A 60 2.62 -0.62 18.43
C ILE A 60 1.32 -1.42 18.48
N THR A 61 0.35 -1.07 17.64
CA THR A 61 -0.88 -1.87 17.48
C THR A 61 -0.82 -2.61 16.15
N PRO A 62 -0.52 -3.93 16.14
CA PRO A 62 -0.51 -4.72 14.91
C PRO A 62 -1.95 -5.08 14.49
N PHE A 63 -2.22 -5.03 13.20
CA PHE A 63 -3.47 -5.50 12.58
C PHE A 63 -3.16 -6.64 11.61
N ARG A 64 -3.96 -7.70 11.66
CA ARG A 64 -3.75 -8.90 10.84
C ARG A 64 -4.90 -9.13 9.88
N GLY A 65 -4.55 -9.34 8.63
CA GLY A 65 -5.45 -9.62 7.53
C GLY A 65 -6.15 -8.38 6.99
N ASN A 66 -6.47 -8.44 5.70
CA ASN A 66 -7.05 -7.33 4.95
C ASN A 66 -8.29 -6.72 5.61
N ASN A 67 -9.16 -7.54 6.21
CA ASN A 67 -10.38 -7.10 6.88
C ASN A 67 -10.10 -6.16 8.06
N GLN A 68 -9.17 -6.55 8.95
CA GLN A 68 -8.81 -5.71 10.10
C GLN A 68 -8.08 -4.45 9.64
N ILE A 69 -7.18 -4.58 8.66
CA ILE A 69 -6.41 -3.46 8.12
C ILE A 69 -7.33 -2.42 7.49
N GLY A 70 -8.18 -2.81 6.54
CA GLY A 70 -9.11 -1.89 5.86
C GLY A 70 -10.09 -1.21 6.82
N GLY A 71 -10.65 -1.98 7.77
CA GLY A 71 -11.52 -1.41 8.79
C GLY A 71 -10.81 -0.39 9.70
N LYS A 72 -9.55 -0.64 10.06
CA LYS A 72 -8.77 0.30 10.87
C LYS A 72 -8.34 1.54 10.12
N LEU A 73 -7.94 1.42 8.86
CA LEU A 73 -7.61 2.58 8.03
C LEU A 73 -8.81 3.52 7.91
N VAL A 74 -10.02 3.00 7.69
CA VAL A 74 -11.26 3.80 7.71
C VAL A 74 -11.48 4.53 9.04
N GLN A 75 -11.25 3.86 10.17
CA GLN A 75 -11.36 4.48 11.49
C GLN A 75 -10.31 5.58 11.69
N LEU A 76 -9.06 5.31 11.30
CA LEU A 76 -7.95 6.25 11.43
C LEU A 76 -8.11 7.46 10.51
N GLN A 77 -8.63 7.30 9.30
CA GLN A 77 -8.87 8.40 8.35
C GLN A 77 -9.76 9.49 8.98
N LYS A 78 -10.80 9.08 9.73
CA LYS A 78 -11.69 10.02 10.44
C LYS A 78 -10.97 10.85 11.50
N LYS A 79 -9.92 10.28 12.11
CA LYS A 79 -9.13 10.92 13.17
C LYS A 79 -7.98 11.76 12.60
N VAL A 80 -7.29 11.24 11.59
CA VAL A 80 -6.07 11.85 11.02
C VAL A 80 -6.41 12.92 9.99
N GLN A 81 -7.50 12.74 9.23
CA GLN A 81 -7.95 13.65 8.17
C GLN A 81 -6.86 14.02 7.15
N ALA A 82 -5.94 13.09 6.87
CA ALA A 82 -4.88 13.33 5.90
C ALA A 82 -5.47 13.62 4.51
N HIS A 83 -4.95 14.65 3.86
CA HIS A 83 -5.39 15.13 2.55
C HIS A 83 -4.18 15.59 1.72
N SER A 84 -4.36 15.75 0.41
CA SER A 84 -3.36 16.30 -0.53
C SER A 84 -2.10 15.43 -0.76
N PHE A 85 -2.27 14.13 -0.98
CA PHE A 85 -1.18 13.20 -1.38
C PHE A 85 -0.85 13.25 -2.87
#